data_AF-A0A6P0MEU8-F1
#
_entry.id   AF-A0A6P0MEU8-F1
#
_cell.length_a   1.000
_cell.length_b   1.000
_cell.length_c   1.000
_cell.angle_alpha   90.00
_cell.angle_beta   90.00
_cell.angle_gamma   90.00
#
_symmetry.space_group_name_H-M   'P 1'
#
loop_
_entity.id
_entity.type
_entity.pdbx_description
1 polymer ?
#
loop_
_entity_poly.entity_id
_entity_poly.type
_entity_poly.pdbx_seq_one_letter_code
_entity_poly.pdbx_strand_id
1 'polypeptide(L)'
;MSKERTQPEYLFIDRAEQLKQLSCHVVYTMPLALTLSKEFGKLRNYFGTAPKVLPMIPVRLRDDSECHEGMELMRQVILARAFLNLPPEERIQAISKVFDSPATLDRLCTISGGHVRQLLQLIVDCLREEELPLSRTCLEGVIKQRVNELILAISDNEWELLNQVAKHKNVRGEEEYQILLQSLFVFEYHYQGERWFDINPVLREAEEFKATSRLKIGRRIFGKE
;
A
#
# COMPACT_ATOMS: atom_id res chain seq x y z
N MET A 1 36.85 -9.91 1.17
CA MET A 1 36.12 -9.29 0.04
C MET A 1 35.08 -8.36 0.64
N SER A 2 35.24 -7.03 0.51
CA SER A 2 34.21 -6.09 0.94
C SER A 2 32.98 -6.31 0.06
N LYS A 3 31.81 -6.56 0.66
CA LYS A 3 30.53 -6.56 -0.05
C LYS A 3 30.43 -5.21 -0.78
N GLU A 4 30.31 -5.21 -2.11
CA GLU A 4 30.06 -3.97 -2.85
C GLU A 4 28.78 -3.34 -2.29
N ARG A 5 28.87 -2.06 -1.93
CA ARG A 5 27.73 -1.30 -1.42
C ARG A 5 26.69 -1.16 -2.51
N THR A 6 25.42 -1.18 -2.11
CA THR A 6 24.33 -0.89 -3.05
C THR A 6 24.43 0.56 -3.54
N GLN A 7 23.92 0.85 -4.74
CA GLN A 7 23.92 2.23 -5.27
C GLN A 7 23.22 3.21 -4.31
N PRO A 8 22.08 2.89 -3.67
CA PRO A 8 21.47 3.76 -2.66
C PRO A 8 22.40 4.03 -1.47
N GLU A 9 23.11 3.02 -0.94
CA GLU A 9 24.05 3.22 0.16
C GLU A 9 25.21 4.12 -0.25
N TYR A 10 25.77 3.90 -1.45
CA TYR A 10 26.83 4.76 -1.96
C TYR A 10 26.38 6.23 -2.04
N LEU A 11 25.18 6.50 -2.57
CA LEU A 11 24.68 7.87 -2.71
C LEU A 11 24.36 8.53 -1.36
N PHE A 12 23.61 7.84 -0.49
CA PHE A 12 23.08 8.43 0.74
C PHE A 12 24.01 8.31 1.96
N ILE A 13 25.06 7.50 1.88
CA ILE A 13 25.99 7.27 2.99
C ILE A 13 27.38 7.76 2.60
N ASP A 14 27.92 7.31 1.48
CA ASP A 14 29.30 7.67 1.08
C ASP A 14 29.38 9.05 0.46
N ARG A 15 28.30 9.49 -0.19
CA ARG A 15 28.18 10.82 -0.79
C ARG A 15 27.30 11.78 0.03
N ALA A 16 27.00 11.44 1.28
CA ALA A 16 26.14 12.24 2.15
C ALA A 16 26.63 13.69 2.33
N GLU A 17 27.96 13.88 2.46
CA GLU A 17 28.55 15.22 2.59
C GLU A 17 28.36 16.05 1.31
N GLN A 18 28.50 15.45 0.12
CA GLN A 18 28.23 16.14 -1.14
C GLN A 18 26.75 16.54 -1.26
N LEU A 19 25.82 15.68 -0.81
CA LEU A 19 24.39 16.01 -0.78
C LEU A 19 24.11 17.20 0.16
N LYS A 20 24.83 17.31 1.27
CA LYS A 20 24.66 18.40 2.25
C LYS A 20 25.29 19.74 1.82
N GLN A 21 26.12 19.76 0.78
CA GLN A 21 26.79 20.98 0.31
C GLN A 21 25.88 21.90 -0.52
N LEU A 22 24.66 21.46 -0.88
CA LEU A 22 23.72 22.29 -1.62
C LEU A 22 23.26 23.48 -0.77
N SER A 23 23.50 24.69 -1.26
CA SER A 23 23.15 25.96 -0.59
C SER A 23 21.68 26.34 -0.81
N CYS A 24 20.75 25.41 -0.57
CA CYS A 24 19.31 25.63 -0.68
C CYS A 24 18.51 24.66 0.22
N HIS A 25 17.20 24.89 0.33
CA HIS A 25 16.30 23.94 0.99
C HIS A 25 16.04 22.75 0.06
N VAL A 26 16.37 21.54 0.52
CA VAL A 26 16.24 20.31 -0.28
C VAL A 26 15.45 19.26 0.51
N VAL A 27 14.54 18.59 -0.18
CA VAL A 27 13.86 17.39 0.32
C VAL A 27 14.41 16.19 -0.42
N TYR A 28 15.13 15.31 0.29
CA TYR A 28 15.60 14.06 -0.27
C TYR A 28 14.60 12.94 -0.04
N THR A 29 14.19 12.28 -1.12
CA THR A 29 13.51 11.00 -1.07
C THR A 29 14.53 9.88 -1.23
N MET A 30 14.51 8.90 -0.33
CA MET A 30 15.43 7.77 -0.38
C MET A 30 14.66 6.46 -0.61
N PRO A 31 15.27 5.46 -1.26
CA PRO A 31 14.67 4.13 -1.36
C PRO A 31 14.33 3.56 0.02
N LEU A 32 13.13 2.99 0.15
CA LEU A 32 12.62 2.47 1.43
C LEU A 32 13.55 1.38 2.02
N ALA A 33 14.17 0.59 1.14
CA ALA A 33 15.35 -0.23 1.35
C ALA A 33 16.32 0.25 2.43
N LEU A 34 16.71 1.53 2.38
CA LEU A 34 17.74 2.10 3.23
C LEU A 34 17.30 2.19 4.69
N THR A 35 16.00 2.16 4.98
CA THR A 35 15.49 2.09 6.36
C THR A 35 15.83 0.76 7.05
N LEU A 36 16.09 -0.29 6.27
CA LEU A 36 16.48 -1.61 6.76
C LEU A 36 17.96 -1.92 6.60
N SER A 37 18.73 -1.05 5.93
CA SER A 37 20.17 -1.22 5.81
C SER A 37 20.82 -1.24 7.20
N LYS A 38 21.81 -2.11 7.36
CA LYS A 38 22.67 -2.15 8.57
C LYS A 38 23.36 -0.81 8.83
N GLU A 39 23.53 0.01 7.79
CA GLU A 39 24.18 1.32 7.85
C GLU A 39 23.18 2.47 8.10
N PHE A 40 21.89 2.18 8.34
CA PHE A 40 20.84 3.18 8.59
C PHE A 40 21.21 4.16 9.72
N GLY A 41 21.92 3.69 10.74
CA GLY A 41 22.44 4.56 11.82
C GLY A 41 23.37 5.66 11.31
N LYS A 42 24.23 5.35 10.32
CA LYS A 42 25.13 6.34 9.70
C LYS A 42 24.34 7.36 8.89
N LEU A 43 23.35 6.89 8.12
CA LEU A 43 22.45 7.76 7.37
C LEU A 43 21.76 8.78 8.30
N ARG A 44 21.19 8.31 9.42
CA ARG A 44 20.56 9.20 10.40
C ARG A 44 21.54 10.22 10.99
N ASN A 45 22.78 9.82 11.26
CA ASN A 45 23.79 10.72 11.79
C ASN A 45 24.21 11.80 10.77
N TYR A 46 24.33 11.46 9.50
CA TYR A 46 24.71 12.43 8.46
C TYR A 46 23.65 13.51 8.25
N PHE A 47 22.37 13.13 8.20
CA PHE A 47 21.26 14.04 7.93
C PHE A 47 20.63 14.63 9.22
N GLY A 48 21.05 14.19 10.40
CA GLY A 48 20.65 14.76 11.70
C GLY A 48 19.19 14.49 12.11
N THR A 49 18.38 13.88 11.25
CA THR A 49 16.97 13.57 11.50
C THR A 49 16.63 12.17 11.05
N ALA A 50 15.69 11.52 11.74
CA ALA A 50 15.10 10.30 11.22
C ALA A 50 14.31 10.61 9.92
N PRO A 51 14.43 9.78 8.87
CA PRO A 51 13.63 9.93 7.67
C PRO A 51 12.14 9.92 8.00
N LYS A 52 11.38 10.82 7.37
CA LYS A 52 9.93 10.81 7.46
C LYS A 52 9.37 9.78 6.50
N VAL A 53 8.60 8.83 7.02
CA VAL A 53 7.85 7.87 6.22
C VAL A 53 6.45 8.45 6.00
N LEU A 54 5.97 8.40 4.75
CA LEU A 54 4.57 8.65 4.44
C LEU A 54 3.85 7.29 4.43
N PRO A 55 3.16 6.90 5.52
CA PRO A 55 2.51 5.60 5.60
C PRO A 55 1.26 5.56 4.72
N MET A 56 0.75 4.35 4.49
CA MET A 56 -0.61 4.20 3.95
C MET A 56 -1.64 4.75 4.92
N ILE A 57 -2.76 5.25 4.38
CA ILE A 57 -3.92 5.65 5.16
C ILE A 57 -4.70 4.38 5.51
N PRO A 58 -4.70 3.89 6.77
CA PRO A 58 -5.35 2.63 7.08
C PRO A 58 -6.85 2.69 6.77
N VAL A 59 -7.33 1.83 5.88
CA VAL A 59 -8.78 1.59 5.67
C VAL A 59 -9.31 0.47 6.55
N ARG A 60 -8.38 -0.37 7.04
CA ARG A 60 -8.59 -1.37 8.08
C ARG A 60 -7.47 -1.27 9.11
N LEU A 61 -7.80 -1.59 10.35
CA LEU A 61 -6.85 -1.70 11.44
C LEU A 61 -6.13 -3.06 11.39
N ARG A 62 -5.13 -3.23 12.26
CA ARG A 62 -4.29 -4.44 12.31
C ARG A 62 -5.09 -5.72 12.55
N ASP A 63 -6.20 -5.63 13.28
CA ASP A 63 -7.13 -6.72 13.57
C ASP A 63 -8.21 -6.92 12.49
N ASP A 64 -8.04 -6.28 11.33
CA ASP A 64 -8.96 -6.26 10.19
C ASP A 64 -10.30 -5.53 10.43
N SER A 65 -10.51 -4.89 11.59
CA SER A 65 -11.65 -3.99 11.80
C SER A 65 -11.55 -2.74 10.92
N GLU A 66 -12.69 -2.08 10.65
CA GLU A 66 -12.71 -0.88 9.81
C GLU A 66 -12.03 0.30 10.50
N CYS A 67 -11.20 1.04 9.76
CA CYS A 67 -10.68 2.32 10.22
C CYS A 67 -11.54 3.45 9.64
N HIS A 68 -12.54 3.91 10.41
CA HIS A 68 -13.48 4.93 9.94
C HIS A 68 -12.79 6.24 9.56
N GLU A 69 -11.82 6.72 10.36
CA GLU A 69 -11.07 7.96 10.07
C GLU A 69 -10.33 7.85 8.73
N GLY A 70 -9.63 6.74 8.50
CA GLY A 70 -8.91 6.54 7.24
C GLY A 70 -9.85 6.36 6.05
N MET A 71 -11.00 5.71 6.23
CA MET A 71 -12.04 5.62 5.19
C MET A 71 -12.59 7.01 4.82
N GLU A 72 -12.88 7.88 5.79
CA GLU A 72 -13.30 9.25 5.52
C GLU A 72 -12.24 10.05 4.75
N LEU A 73 -10.97 9.96 5.16
CA LEU A 73 -9.86 10.60 4.46
C LEU A 73 -9.75 10.10 3.00
N MET A 74 -9.85 8.79 2.79
CA MET A 74 -9.77 8.19 1.45
C MET A 74 -10.91 8.63 0.54
N ARG A 75 -12.15 8.69 1.06
CA ARG A 75 -13.29 9.28 0.34
C ARG A 75 -13.00 10.71 -0.07
N GLN A 76 -12.49 11.53 0.86
CA GLN A 76 -12.18 12.93 0.61
C GLN A 76 -11.06 13.14 -0.41
N VAL A 77 -10.05 12.25 -0.48
CA VAL A 77 -9.01 12.34 -1.53
C VAL A 77 -9.62 12.35 -2.93
N ILE A 78 -10.70 11.58 -3.15
CA ILE A 78 -11.39 11.52 -4.44
C ILE A 78 -12.34 12.68 -4.63
N LEU A 79 -13.20 12.93 -3.64
CA LEU A 79 -14.22 13.95 -3.76
C LEU A 79 -13.62 15.37 -3.81
N ALA A 80 -12.49 15.61 -3.14
CA ALA A 80 -11.76 16.88 -3.23
C ALA A 80 -11.27 17.17 -4.65
N ARG A 81 -10.95 16.14 -5.43
CA ARG A 81 -10.53 16.29 -6.83
C ARG A 81 -11.72 16.51 -7.76
N ALA A 82 -12.85 15.84 -7.50
CA ALA A 82 -14.07 16.01 -8.27
C ALA A 82 -14.76 17.36 -8.00
N PHE A 83 -14.64 17.88 -6.77
CA PHE A 83 -15.38 19.06 -6.30
C PHE A 83 -14.47 20.05 -5.56
N LEU A 84 -13.60 20.73 -6.31
CA LEU A 84 -12.60 21.67 -5.78
C LEU A 84 -13.22 22.81 -4.94
N ASN A 85 -14.41 23.26 -5.33
CA ASN A 85 -15.06 24.44 -4.73
C ASN A 85 -16.06 24.11 -3.62
N LEU A 86 -16.32 22.82 -3.34
CA LEU A 86 -17.22 22.41 -2.27
C LEU A 86 -16.44 22.12 -0.98
N PRO A 87 -16.95 22.50 0.20
CA PRO A 87 -16.38 22.10 1.47
C PRO A 87 -16.55 20.59 1.71
N PRO A 88 -15.71 19.95 2.56
CA PRO A 88 -15.71 18.50 2.77
C PRO A 88 -17.08 17.87 3.09
N GLU A 89 -17.88 18.55 3.91
CA GLU A 89 -19.23 18.11 4.34
C GLU A 89 -20.21 18.02 3.14
N GLU A 90 -20.14 18.99 2.22
CA GLU A 90 -21.04 19.07 1.06
C GLU A 90 -20.64 18.10 -0.05
N ARG A 91 -19.35 17.76 -0.14
CA ARG A 91 -18.84 16.80 -1.14
C ARG A 91 -19.49 15.43 -1.04
N ILE A 92 -19.81 14.98 0.17
CA ILE A 92 -20.44 13.68 0.43
C ILE A 92 -21.83 13.61 -0.23
N GLN A 93 -22.57 14.72 -0.24
CA GLN A 93 -23.89 14.79 -0.88
C GLN A 93 -23.80 14.71 -2.41
N ALA A 94 -22.62 14.99 -2.98
CA ALA A 94 -22.37 14.97 -4.42
C ALA A 94 -21.80 13.63 -4.93
N ILE A 95 -21.68 12.59 -4.07
CA ILE A 95 -21.14 11.28 -4.45
C ILE A 95 -21.85 10.71 -5.69
N SER A 96 -23.17 10.85 -5.78
CA SER A 96 -23.99 10.32 -6.89
C SER A 96 -23.63 10.89 -8.27
N LYS A 97 -22.88 12.00 -8.32
CA LYS A 97 -22.36 12.56 -9.58
C LYS A 97 -21.07 11.87 -10.06
N VAL A 98 -20.42 11.10 -9.20
CA VAL A 98 -19.13 10.43 -9.49
C VAL A 98 -19.25 8.91 -9.38
N PHE A 99 -20.10 8.40 -8.51
CA PHE A 99 -20.32 6.96 -8.30
C PHE A 99 -21.81 6.65 -8.27
N ASP A 100 -22.18 5.46 -8.75
CA ASP A 100 -23.57 4.97 -8.73
C ASP A 100 -24.15 4.88 -7.31
N SER A 101 -23.28 4.66 -6.32
CA SER A 101 -23.61 4.50 -4.92
C SER A 101 -22.40 4.82 -4.02
N PRO A 102 -22.63 5.22 -2.75
CA PRO A 102 -21.55 5.35 -1.76
C PRO A 102 -20.77 4.05 -1.56
N ALA A 103 -21.44 2.89 -1.70
CA ALA A 103 -20.80 1.58 -1.55
C ALA A 103 -19.73 1.30 -2.63
N THR A 104 -19.85 1.88 -3.82
CA THR A 104 -18.84 1.77 -4.88
C THR A 104 -17.60 2.59 -4.54
N LEU A 105 -17.77 3.81 -4.03
CA LEU A 105 -16.65 4.62 -3.50
C LEU A 105 -15.96 3.90 -2.33
N ASP A 106 -16.73 3.33 -1.41
CA ASP A 106 -16.19 2.60 -0.25
C ASP A 106 -15.40 1.36 -0.67
N ARG A 107 -15.91 0.62 -1.68
CA ARG A 107 -15.19 -0.51 -2.26
C ARG A 107 -13.86 -0.08 -2.86
N LEU A 108 -13.86 1.00 -3.63
CA LEU A 108 -12.66 1.56 -4.24
C LEU A 108 -11.63 2.00 -3.17
N CYS A 109 -12.08 2.67 -2.11
CA CYS A 109 -11.23 3.05 -0.98
C CYS A 109 -10.63 1.80 -0.32
N THR A 110 -11.47 0.82 0.00
CA THR A 110 -11.07 -0.42 0.67
C THR A 110 -10.07 -1.22 -0.17
N ILE A 111 -10.33 -1.42 -1.46
CA ILE A 111 -9.49 -2.25 -2.32
C ILE A 111 -8.12 -1.62 -2.59
N SER A 112 -8.02 -0.28 -2.51
CA SER A 112 -6.74 0.42 -2.62
C SER A 112 -5.83 0.22 -1.40
N GLY A 113 -6.34 -0.33 -0.29
CA GLY A 113 -5.57 -0.53 0.93
C GLY A 113 -4.98 0.75 1.52
N GLY A 114 -5.57 1.92 1.25
CA GLY A 114 -5.00 3.18 1.72
C GLY A 114 -3.85 3.73 0.89
N HIS A 115 -3.47 3.04 -0.20
CA HIS A 115 -2.41 3.47 -1.09
C HIS A 115 -2.95 4.45 -2.12
N VAL A 116 -2.79 5.75 -1.85
CA VAL A 116 -3.36 6.86 -2.64
C VAL A 116 -3.03 6.77 -4.15
N ARG A 117 -1.82 6.35 -4.52
CA ARG A 117 -1.47 6.18 -5.94
C ARG A 117 -2.28 5.05 -6.60
N GLN A 118 -2.51 3.94 -5.88
CA GLN A 118 -3.30 2.82 -6.41
C GLN A 118 -4.78 3.21 -6.49
N LEU A 119 -5.29 3.94 -5.50
CA LEU A 119 -6.63 4.53 -5.53
C LEU A 119 -6.85 5.37 -6.80
N LEU A 120 -5.92 6.28 -7.10
CA LEU A 120 -6.01 7.13 -8.29
C LEU A 120 -5.86 6.34 -9.59
N GLN A 121 -4.99 5.33 -9.63
CA GLN A 121 -4.84 4.43 -10.78
C GLN A 121 -6.16 3.70 -11.07
N LEU A 122 -6.77 3.08 -10.07
CA LEU A 122 -8.04 2.35 -10.23
C LEU A 122 -9.16 3.26 -10.76
N ILE A 123 -9.24 4.52 -10.31
CA ILE A 123 -10.22 5.47 -10.84
C ILE A 123 -9.92 5.82 -12.30
N VAL A 124 -8.66 6.12 -12.62
CA VAL A 124 -8.28 6.45 -13.99
C VAL A 124 -8.59 5.29 -14.93
N ASP A 125 -8.38 4.06 -14.48
CA ASP A 125 -8.71 2.86 -15.26
C ASP A 125 -10.24 2.72 -15.44
N CYS A 126 -11.05 2.96 -14.39
CA CYS A 126 -12.52 2.98 -14.54
C CYS A 126 -13.00 4.05 -15.53
N LEU A 127 -12.42 5.25 -15.47
CA LEU A 127 -12.75 6.37 -16.36
C LEU A 127 -12.36 6.14 -17.83
N ARG A 128 -11.51 5.14 -18.12
CA ARG A 128 -11.24 4.72 -19.51
C ARG A 128 -12.32 3.80 -20.06
N GLU A 129 -13.01 3.07 -19.19
CA GLU A 129 -14.02 2.08 -19.56
C GLU A 129 -15.43 2.70 -19.62
N GLU A 130 -15.73 3.68 -18.77
CA GLU A 130 -17.03 4.36 -18.76
C GLU A 130 -16.96 5.82 -18.28
N GLU A 131 -18.03 6.55 -18.61
CA GLU A 131 -18.26 7.90 -18.12
C GLU A 131 -18.86 7.89 -16.70
N LEU A 132 -18.77 9.03 -16.01
CA LEU A 132 -19.39 9.19 -14.70
C LEU A 132 -20.94 9.14 -14.78
N PRO A 133 -21.62 8.62 -13.74
CA PRO A 133 -21.08 8.07 -12.50
C PRO A 133 -20.56 6.63 -12.66
N LEU A 134 -19.42 6.34 -12.00
CA LEU A 134 -18.80 5.02 -12.02
C LEU A 134 -19.68 3.97 -11.33
N SER A 135 -19.93 2.88 -12.04
CA SER A 135 -20.72 1.74 -11.63
C SER A 135 -19.90 0.74 -10.83
N ARG A 136 -20.58 -0.01 -9.95
CA ARG A 136 -19.94 -1.14 -9.24
C ARG A 136 -19.37 -2.19 -10.19
N THR A 137 -20.05 -2.45 -11.31
CA THR A 137 -19.64 -3.45 -12.30
C THR A 137 -18.32 -3.06 -12.99
N CYS A 138 -18.18 -1.79 -13.40
CA CYS A 138 -16.92 -1.31 -13.98
C CYS A 138 -15.76 -1.44 -12.99
N LEU A 139 -15.97 -0.99 -11.75
CA LEU A 139 -14.95 -1.09 -10.70
C LEU A 139 -14.50 -2.54 -10.46
N GLU A 140 -15.41 -3.51 -10.34
CA GLU A 140 -15.03 -4.91 -10.16
C GLU A 140 -14.31 -5.49 -11.41
N GLY A 141 -14.65 -5.00 -12.62
CA GLY A 141 -13.92 -5.33 -13.85
C GLY A 141 -12.46 -4.89 -13.79
N VAL A 142 -12.23 -3.62 -13.43
CA VAL A 142 -10.87 -3.04 -13.26
C VAL A 142 -10.11 -3.76 -12.14
N ILE A 143 -10.75 -4.04 -11.00
CA ILE A 143 -10.13 -4.81 -9.91
C ILE A 143 -9.68 -6.18 -10.43
N LYS A 144 -10.53 -6.89 -11.17
CA LYS A 144 -10.20 -8.22 -11.72
C LYS A 144 -9.02 -8.16 -12.70
N GLN A 145 -8.97 -7.15 -13.57
CA GLN A 145 -7.81 -6.95 -14.43
C GLN A 145 -6.53 -6.75 -13.59
N ARG A 146 -6.61 -5.90 -12.56
CA ARG A 146 -5.48 -5.63 -11.68
C ARG A 146 -5.01 -6.87 -10.91
N VAL A 147 -5.93 -7.72 -10.47
CA VAL A 147 -5.61 -9.03 -9.88
C VAL A 147 -4.79 -9.84 -10.86
N ASN A 148 -5.30 -10.03 -12.09
CA ASN A 148 -4.64 -10.85 -13.11
C ASN A 148 -3.23 -10.34 -13.43
N GLU A 149 -3.02 -9.03 -13.49
CA GLU A 149 -1.69 -8.45 -13.72
C GLU A 149 -0.73 -8.73 -12.57
N LEU A 150 -1.19 -8.57 -11.32
CA LEU A 150 -0.33 -8.75 -10.15
C LEU A 150 0.07 -10.22 -9.95
N ILE A 151 -0.87 -11.16 -10.09
CA ILE A 151 -0.58 -12.59 -9.84
C ILE A 151 0.46 -13.17 -10.79
N LEU A 152 0.56 -12.65 -12.03
CA LEU A 152 1.55 -13.09 -13.01
C LEU A 152 3.00 -12.79 -12.58
N ALA A 153 3.18 -11.81 -11.70
CA ALA A 153 4.49 -11.41 -11.19
C ALA A 153 4.85 -12.07 -9.86
N ILE A 154 4.00 -12.96 -9.33
CA ILE A 154 4.18 -13.59 -8.01
C ILE A 154 4.60 -15.05 -8.20
N SER A 155 5.76 -15.41 -7.67
CA SER A 155 6.26 -16.78 -7.57
C SER A 155 5.59 -17.55 -6.41
N ASP A 156 5.69 -18.89 -6.45
CA ASP A 156 5.14 -19.75 -5.38
C ASP A 156 5.71 -19.42 -3.99
N ASN A 157 7.01 -19.14 -3.90
CA ASN A 157 7.66 -18.74 -2.64
C ASN A 157 7.12 -17.40 -2.12
N GLU A 158 6.85 -16.44 -3.01
CA GLU A 158 6.27 -15.15 -2.62
C GLU A 158 4.82 -15.31 -2.16
N TRP A 159 4.05 -16.22 -2.75
CA TRP A 159 2.72 -16.56 -2.24
C TRP A 159 2.76 -17.10 -0.81
N GLU A 160 3.75 -17.92 -0.46
CA GLU A 160 3.93 -18.39 0.91
C GLU A 160 4.25 -17.23 1.85
N LEU A 161 5.13 -16.31 1.45
CA LEU A 161 5.47 -15.11 2.22
C LEU A 161 4.24 -14.21 2.41
N LEU A 162 3.45 -13.96 1.37
CA LEU A 162 2.22 -13.17 1.46
C LEU A 162 1.22 -13.76 2.45
N ASN A 163 1.07 -15.08 2.45
CA ASN A 163 0.26 -15.79 3.43
C ASN A 163 0.77 -15.61 4.88
N GLN A 164 2.10 -15.57 5.07
CA GLN A 164 2.69 -15.32 6.38
C GLN A 164 2.45 -13.87 6.82
N VAL A 165 2.63 -12.90 5.92
CA VAL A 165 2.37 -11.48 6.18
C VAL A 165 0.90 -11.26 6.56
N ALA A 166 -0.04 -11.80 5.79
CA ALA A 166 -1.48 -11.65 6.07
C ALA A 166 -1.87 -12.19 7.46
N LYS A 167 -1.17 -13.21 7.95
CA LYS A 167 -1.42 -13.83 9.26
C LYS A 167 -0.71 -13.11 10.41
N HIS A 168 0.55 -12.74 10.22
CA HIS A 168 1.40 -12.22 11.29
C HIS A 168 1.50 -10.69 11.31
N LYS A 169 0.98 -10.05 10.26
CA LYS A 169 0.98 -8.60 10.03
C LYS A 169 2.38 -7.99 10.13
N ASN A 170 3.40 -8.73 9.67
CA ASN A 170 4.82 -8.41 9.84
C ASN A 170 5.64 -8.89 8.64
N VAL A 171 6.69 -8.15 8.28
CA VAL A 171 7.70 -8.49 7.26
C VAL A 171 9.08 -8.42 7.92
N ARG A 172 9.95 -9.41 7.69
CA ARG A 172 11.25 -9.49 8.36
C ARG A 172 12.40 -9.59 7.36
N GLY A 173 13.49 -8.89 7.66
CA GLY A 173 14.68 -8.92 6.81
C GLY A 173 14.58 -7.99 5.60
N GLU A 174 15.75 -7.65 5.06
CA GLU A 174 15.86 -6.68 3.96
C GLU A 174 15.32 -7.26 2.65
N GLU A 175 15.66 -8.51 2.32
CA GLU A 175 15.28 -9.14 1.05
C GLU A 175 13.76 -9.28 0.90
N GLU A 176 13.06 -9.86 1.89
CA GLU A 176 11.59 -9.96 1.88
C GLU A 176 10.94 -8.58 1.76
N TYR A 177 11.50 -7.59 2.44
CA TYR A 177 10.98 -6.24 2.40
C TYR A 177 11.19 -5.57 1.05
N GLN A 178 12.34 -5.76 0.39
CA GLN A 178 12.52 -5.29 -0.99
C GLN A 178 11.49 -5.93 -1.90
N ILE A 179 11.39 -7.25 -1.86
CA ILE A 179 10.57 -8.03 -2.79
C ILE A 179 9.09 -7.63 -2.64
N LEU A 180 8.58 -7.63 -1.41
CA LEU A 180 7.14 -7.50 -1.16
C LEU A 180 6.64 -6.06 -1.22
N LEU A 181 7.42 -5.08 -0.72
CA LEU A 181 6.99 -3.68 -0.71
C LEU A 181 7.30 -2.96 -2.03
N GLN A 182 8.42 -3.23 -2.70
CA GLN A 182 8.70 -2.59 -3.98
C GLN A 182 7.71 -3.02 -5.06
N SER A 183 7.30 -4.29 -5.03
CA SER A 183 6.30 -4.85 -5.95
C SER A 183 4.86 -4.44 -5.59
N LEU A 184 4.67 -3.68 -4.51
CA LEU A 184 3.37 -3.27 -3.98
C LEU A 184 2.44 -4.45 -3.65
N PHE A 185 3.02 -5.61 -3.31
CA PHE A 185 2.26 -6.77 -2.85
C PHE A 185 1.89 -6.66 -1.37
N VAL A 186 2.68 -5.90 -0.61
CA VAL A 186 2.47 -5.60 0.80
C VAL A 186 2.56 -4.09 1.03
N PHE A 187 1.72 -3.60 1.92
CA PHE A 187 1.72 -2.23 2.38
C PHE A 187 2.14 -2.13 3.84
N GLU A 188 2.82 -1.02 4.16
CA GLU A 188 3.22 -0.65 5.50
C GLU A 188 2.29 0.44 6.04
N TYR A 189 1.77 0.19 7.24
CA TYR A 189 0.86 1.10 7.94
C TYR A 189 1.52 1.60 9.22
N HIS A 190 1.30 2.88 9.51
CA HIS A 190 1.64 3.51 10.78
C HIS A 190 0.41 4.26 11.26
N TYR A 191 -0.15 3.87 12.39
CA TYR A 191 -1.37 4.48 12.93
C TYR A 191 -1.40 4.38 14.44
N GLN A 192 -1.67 5.50 15.12
CA GLN A 192 -1.76 5.59 16.58
C GLN A 192 -0.56 4.97 17.33
N GLY A 193 0.65 5.09 16.77
CA GLY A 193 1.88 4.55 17.35
C GLY A 193 2.14 3.07 17.06
N GLU A 194 1.21 2.39 16.40
CA GLU A 194 1.41 1.03 15.90
C GLU A 194 1.94 1.03 14.47
N ARG A 195 2.80 0.03 14.18
CA ARG A 195 3.32 -0.26 12.86
C ARG A 195 2.99 -1.71 12.49
N TRP A 196 2.38 -1.93 11.34
CA TRP A 196 2.14 -3.27 10.83
C TRP A 196 2.21 -3.31 9.31
N PHE A 197 2.25 -4.53 8.79
CA PHE A 197 2.24 -4.81 7.37
C PHE A 197 1.00 -5.59 7.03
N ASP A 198 0.42 -5.33 5.86
CA ASP A 198 -0.64 -6.18 5.35
C ASP A 198 -0.56 -6.30 3.84
N ILE A 199 -1.08 -7.39 3.31
CA ILE A 199 -1.08 -7.62 1.87
C ILE A 199 -1.97 -6.59 1.16
N ASN A 200 -1.58 -6.22 -0.06
CA ASN A 200 -2.38 -5.40 -0.96
C ASN A 200 -3.78 -6.03 -1.12
N PRO A 201 -4.87 -5.32 -0.78
CA PRO A 201 -6.21 -5.92 -0.79
C PRO A 201 -6.64 -6.46 -2.16
N VAL A 202 -6.08 -5.94 -3.26
CA VAL A 202 -6.29 -6.53 -4.59
C VAL A 202 -5.90 -8.01 -4.60
N LEU A 203 -4.78 -8.39 -3.99
CA LEU A 203 -4.32 -9.79 -3.94
C LEU A 203 -5.24 -10.70 -3.11
N ARG A 204 -6.04 -10.15 -2.19
CA ARG A 204 -7.05 -10.92 -1.44
C ARG A 204 -8.19 -11.40 -2.34
N GLU A 205 -8.37 -10.76 -3.49
CA GLU A 205 -9.38 -11.15 -4.47
C GLU A 205 -8.94 -12.30 -5.38
N ALA A 206 -7.64 -12.62 -5.41
CA ALA A 206 -7.10 -13.76 -6.13
C ALA A 206 -7.62 -15.10 -5.58
N GLU A 207 -7.92 -16.06 -6.45
CA GLU A 207 -8.41 -17.38 -6.05
C GLU A 207 -7.31 -18.19 -5.35
N GLU A 208 -6.05 -18.01 -5.75
CA GLU A 208 -4.85 -18.60 -5.14
C GLU A 208 -4.81 -18.27 -3.64
N PHE A 209 -5.05 -17.00 -3.29
CA PHE A 209 -5.07 -16.55 -1.90
C PHE A 209 -6.28 -17.10 -1.12
N LYS A 210 -7.46 -17.12 -1.75
CA LYS A 210 -8.70 -17.67 -1.17
C LYS A 210 -8.57 -19.18 -0.92
N ALA A 211 -7.94 -19.93 -1.82
CA ALA A 211 -7.73 -21.37 -1.72
C ALA A 211 -6.81 -21.76 -0.56
N THR A 212 -5.68 -21.05 -0.38
CA THR A 212 -4.78 -21.29 0.76
C THR A 212 -5.44 -21.02 2.11
N SER A 213 -6.31 -20.01 2.17
CA SER A 213 -7.10 -19.68 3.36
C SER A 213 -8.11 -20.79 3.70
N ARG A 214 -8.76 -21.39 2.69
CA ARG A 214 -9.73 -22.49 2.86
C ARG A 214 -9.08 -23.83 3.24
N LEU A 215 -7.92 -24.18 2.65
CA LEU A 215 -7.19 -25.41 2.97
C LEU A 215 -6.72 -25.46 4.43
N LYS A 216 -6.38 -24.31 5.02
CA LYS A 216 -5.99 -24.21 6.44
C LYS A 216 -7.18 -24.36 7.40
N ILE A 217 -8.39 -23.98 7.00
CA ILE A 217 -9.61 -24.22 7.77
C ILE A 217 -9.97 -25.72 7.75
N GLY A 218 -9.85 -26.38 6.58
CA GLY A 218 -10.06 -27.83 6.45
C GLY A 218 -9.12 -28.67 7.31
N ARG A 219 -7.82 -28.34 7.39
CA ARG A 219 -6.86 -29.02 8.28
C ARG A 219 -7.15 -28.81 9.78
N ARG A 220 -7.75 -27.68 10.16
CA ARG A 220 -8.13 -27.40 11.56
C ARG A 220 -9.38 -28.15 12.01
N ILE A 221 -10.27 -28.49 11.06
CA ILE A 221 -11.51 -29.25 11.34
C ILE A 221 -11.24 -30.77 11.31
N PHE A 222 -10.24 -31.24 10.55
CA PHE A 222 -9.95 -32.66 10.37
C PHE A 222 -8.59 -33.15 10.93
N GLY A 223 -7.86 -32.34 11.71
CA GLY A 223 -6.58 -32.73 12.32
C GLY A 223 -6.66 -32.99 13.82
N LYS A 224 -6.88 -34.25 14.21
CA LYS A 224 -6.14 -34.92 15.30
C LYS A 224 -4.68 -35.05 14.78
N GLU A 225 -3.60 -34.84 15.53
CA GLU A 225 -3.25 -35.17 16.92
C GLU A 225 -2.43 -34.05 17.57
#